data_AF-A0A3M1U8H8-F1
#
_entry.id   AF-A0A3M1U8H8-F1
#
_cell.length_a   1.000
_cell.length_b   1.000
_cell.length_c   1.000
_cell.angle_alpha   90.00
_cell.angle_beta   90.00
_cell.angle_gamma   90.00
#
_symmetry.space_group_name_H-M   'P 1'
#
loop_
_entity.id
_entity.type
_entity.pdbx_description
1 polymer ?
#
loop_
_entity_poly.entity_id
_entity_poly.type
_entity_poly.pdbx_seq_one_letter_code
_entity_poly.pdbx_strand_id
1 'polypeptide(L)'
;MILQGRHHRVAFDNDRLEVVKEKHQKEKDAEQTQEETASSRLARARPLGNAGNRCRLLNFVHFGLHVGRIKTDRIVAQGLIMMDLTMANLTAWTGIGALVVGILVFLSSWYLWLKIRNLYRLLDGAKEGDGEALLAELARRNQLLEREVEALQKRCADLEAKSVKALSGVGLVRYDAFSDVGGRQSFSLALESEEGTGVVVTAIVGRGDVRVYGKAIENGACPNGLTSEEIQALEQARQNRGFLG
;
A
#
# COMPACT_ATOMS: atom_id res chain seq x y z
N MET A 1 -41.83 -16.33 12.11
CA MET A 1 -43.30 -16.36 12.11
C MET A 1 -43.73 -15.03 12.73
N ILE A 2 -44.38 -14.03 12.12
CA ILE A 2 -45.07 -13.81 10.84
C ILE A 2 -45.02 -12.29 10.52
N LEU A 3 -45.17 -11.98 9.23
CA LEU A 3 -45.22 -10.69 8.52
C LEU A 3 -46.37 -9.72 8.91
N GLN A 4 -46.25 -8.50 8.36
CA GLN A 4 -47.28 -7.48 7.97
C GLN A 4 -47.11 -6.13 8.68
N GLY A 5 -47.23 -4.94 8.09
CA GLY A 5 -47.57 -4.41 6.75
C GLY A 5 -47.60 -2.88 6.89
N ARG A 6 -46.77 -2.11 6.17
CA ARG A 6 -47.02 -1.32 4.95
C ARG A 6 -48.30 -0.42 4.94
N HIS A 7 -48.05 0.85 4.58
CA HIS A 7 -48.94 1.89 4.04
C HIS A 7 -49.78 2.74 5.02
N HIS A 8 -49.37 4.01 5.21
CA HIS A 8 -50.25 5.20 5.23
C HIS A 8 -49.43 6.47 5.53
N ARG A 9 -48.88 7.15 4.50
CA ARG A 9 -48.42 8.55 4.61
C ARG A 9 -48.14 9.24 3.27
N VAL A 10 -49.11 9.28 2.34
CA VAL A 10 -48.98 10.07 1.08
C VAL A 10 -50.31 10.75 0.68
N ALA A 11 -51.10 11.22 1.65
CA ALA A 11 -52.40 11.85 1.38
C ALA A 11 -52.49 13.35 1.69
N PHE A 12 -51.39 14.00 2.10
CA PHE A 12 -51.41 15.39 2.59
C PHE A 12 -50.92 16.45 1.58
N ASP A 13 -50.47 16.07 0.38
CA ASP A 13 -49.84 16.99 -0.58
C ASP A 13 -50.69 17.27 -1.83
N ASN A 14 -51.79 16.53 -2.04
CA ASN A 14 -52.59 16.66 -3.26
C ASN A 14 -53.61 17.83 -3.21
N ASP A 15 -54.16 18.14 -2.04
CA ASP A 15 -55.12 19.26 -1.87
C ASP A 15 -54.50 20.63 -2.10
N ARG A 16 -53.19 20.79 -1.85
CA ARG A 16 -52.51 22.08 -2.02
C ARG A 16 -52.23 22.40 -3.48
N LEU A 17 -52.09 21.37 -4.32
CA LEU A 17 -51.85 21.53 -5.75
C LEU A 17 -53.13 21.89 -6.52
N GLU A 18 -54.31 21.46 -6.07
CA GLU A 18 -55.58 21.84 -6.70
C GLU A 18 -55.92 23.32 -6.45
N VAL A 19 -55.67 23.82 -5.24
CA VAL A 19 -55.91 25.24 -4.88
C VAL A 19 -55.02 26.20 -5.69
N VAL A 20 -53.80 25.80 -6.04
CA VAL A 20 -52.89 26.62 -6.86
C VAL A 20 -53.31 26.64 -8.33
N LYS A 21 -53.83 25.52 -8.86
CA LYS A 21 -54.33 25.46 -10.24
C LYS A 21 -55.58 26.31 -10.44
N GLU A 22 -56.47 26.35 -9.45
CA GLU A 22 -57.70 27.14 -9.53
C GLU A 22 -57.46 28.66 -9.53
N LYS A 23 -56.42 29.12 -8.81
CA LYS A 23 -56.00 30.54 -8.83
C LYS A 23 -55.46 30.97 -10.20
N HIS A 24 -54.63 30.13 -10.83
CA HIS A 24 -54.08 30.47 -12.14
C HIS A 24 -55.11 30.45 -13.27
N GLN A 25 -56.18 29.64 -13.16
CA GLN A 25 -57.25 29.67 -14.15
C GLN A 25 -58.08 30.95 -14.06
N LYS A 26 -58.44 31.40 -12.85
CA LYS A 26 -59.20 32.65 -12.64
C LYS A 26 -58.45 33.90 -13.12
N GLU A 27 -57.12 33.91 -13.03
CA GLU A 27 -56.29 35.04 -13.48
C GLU A 27 -56.22 35.12 -15.03
N LYS A 28 -56.17 33.96 -15.71
CA LYS A 28 -56.22 33.90 -17.18
C LYS A 28 -57.58 34.29 -17.77
N ASP A 29 -58.67 33.88 -17.12
CA ASP A 29 -60.03 34.21 -17.57
C ASP A 29 -60.32 35.73 -17.45
N ALA A 30 -59.65 36.42 -16.50
CA ALA A 30 -59.75 37.86 -16.32
C ALA A 30 -59.02 38.67 -17.42
N GLU A 31 -57.87 38.17 -17.91
CA GLU A 31 -57.15 38.80 -19.03
C GLU A 31 -57.91 38.69 -20.36
N GLN A 32 -58.53 37.53 -20.66
CA GLN A 32 -59.31 37.36 -21.90
C GLN A 32 -60.55 38.27 -21.95
N THR A 33 -61.20 38.52 -20.82
CA THR A 33 -62.38 39.40 -20.75
C THR A 33 -62.02 40.87 -21.06
N GLN A 34 -60.80 41.31 -20.75
CA GLN A 34 -60.35 42.67 -21.05
C GLN A 34 -60.06 42.89 -22.54
N GLU A 35 -59.57 41.86 -23.24
CA GLU A 35 -59.21 41.95 -24.67
C GLU A 35 -60.47 41.95 -25.58
N GLU A 36 -61.51 41.20 -25.23
CA GLU A 36 -62.82 41.24 -25.91
C GLU A 36 -63.55 42.60 -25.73
N THR A 37 -63.38 43.23 -24.56
CA THR A 37 -64.00 44.53 -24.26
C THR A 37 -63.33 45.69 -25.04
N ALA A 38 -62.05 45.55 -25.41
CA ALA A 38 -61.34 46.50 -26.24
C ALA A 38 -61.70 46.38 -27.74
N SER A 39 -61.86 45.16 -28.24
CA SER A 39 -62.23 44.90 -29.65
C SER A 39 -63.66 45.31 -29.98
N SER A 40 -64.61 45.15 -29.04
CA SER A 40 -66.01 45.52 -29.26
C SER A 40 -66.28 47.03 -29.32
N ARG A 41 -65.36 47.88 -28.80
CA ARG A 41 -65.47 49.35 -28.84
C ARG A 41 -64.97 49.97 -30.15
N LEU A 42 -64.12 49.26 -30.90
CA LEU A 42 -63.56 49.73 -32.18
C LEU A 42 -64.48 49.43 -33.40
N ALA A 43 -65.46 48.54 -33.27
CA ALA A 43 -66.37 48.17 -34.35
C ALA A 43 -67.61 49.08 -34.52
N ARG A 44 -67.74 50.18 -33.75
CA ARG A 44 -68.96 51.02 -33.74
C ARG A 44 -68.77 52.46 -34.25
N ALA A 45 -67.77 52.72 -35.08
CA ALA A 45 -67.62 54.00 -35.81
C ALA A 45 -68.16 53.86 -37.25
N ARG A 46 -69.31 54.49 -37.55
CA ARG A 46 -69.92 54.54 -38.89
C ARG A 46 -69.07 55.41 -39.85
N PRO A 47 -69.02 55.09 -41.15
CA PRO A 47 -68.45 55.98 -42.16
C PRO A 47 -69.54 56.93 -42.73
N LEU A 48 -69.31 58.23 -42.62
CA LEU A 48 -69.82 59.27 -43.51
C LEU A 48 -68.54 59.94 -44.04
N GLY A 49 -68.24 59.93 -45.33
CA GLY A 49 -69.02 60.60 -46.36
C GLY A 49 -68.12 61.69 -46.95
N ASN A 50 -67.40 61.33 -48.00
CA ASN A 50 -66.97 62.14 -49.14
C ASN A 50 -66.58 63.62 -48.93
N ALA A 51 -65.29 63.93 -49.03
CA ALA A 51 -64.71 65.10 -49.72
C ALA A 51 -63.23 65.29 -49.33
N GLY A 52 -62.37 65.62 -50.28
CA GLY A 52 -61.03 66.17 -49.98
C GLY A 52 -59.84 65.24 -50.19
N ASN A 53 -59.82 64.47 -51.27
CA ASN A 53 -58.58 63.91 -51.83
C ASN A 53 -57.69 65.05 -52.34
N ARG A 54 -56.89 65.65 -51.44
CA ARG A 54 -55.57 66.26 -51.77
C ARG A 54 -54.74 66.75 -50.56
N CYS A 55 -55.27 66.77 -49.33
CA CYS A 55 -54.49 67.15 -48.13
C CYS A 55 -54.09 65.99 -47.20
N ARG A 56 -54.51 64.75 -47.45
CA ARG A 56 -54.27 63.61 -46.54
C ARG A 56 -52.90 62.93 -46.66
N LEU A 57 -52.21 63.08 -47.79
CA LEU A 57 -50.93 62.37 -48.03
C LEU A 57 -49.74 63.04 -47.32
N LEU A 58 -49.76 64.36 -47.12
CA LEU A 58 -48.62 65.07 -46.51
C LEU A 58 -48.55 64.90 -44.98
N ASN A 59 -49.70 64.88 -44.29
CA ASN A 59 -49.74 64.63 -42.85
C ASN A 59 -49.43 63.17 -42.47
N PHE A 60 -49.63 62.21 -43.38
CA PHE A 60 -49.34 60.80 -43.11
C PHE A 60 -47.83 60.51 -43.12
N VAL A 61 -47.08 61.16 -44.00
CA VAL A 61 -45.61 61.02 -44.07
C VAL A 61 -44.93 61.69 -42.86
N HIS A 62 -45.39 62.88 -42.47
CA HIS A 62 -44.84 63.57 -41.30
C HIS A 62 -45.18 62.87 -39.97
N PHE A 63 -46.36 62.25 -39.87
CA PHE A 63 -46.75 61.48 -38.68
C PHE A 63 -46.06 60.11 -38.60
N GLY A 64 -45.84 59.43 -39.74
CA GLY A 64 -45.11 58.16 -39.80
C GLY A 64 -43.66 58.25 -39.32
N LEU A 65 -42.95 59.35 -39.65
CA LEU A 65 -41.58 59.61 -39.18
C LEU A 65 -41.51 59.92 -37.68
N HIS A 66 -42.52 60.60 -37.13
CA HIS A 66 -42.50 61.00 -35.72
C HIS A 66 -42.86 59.84 -34.78
N VAL A 67 -43.78 58.96 -35.17
CA VAL A 67 -44.17 57.78 -34.37
C VAL A 67 -43.09 56.69 -34.41
N GLY A 68 -42.37 56.53 -35.54
CA GLY A 68 -41.24 55.62 -35.64
C GLY A 68 -40.13 55.93 -34.63
N ARG A 69 -39.74 57.20 -34.51
CA ARG A 69 -38.66 57.65 -33.62
C ARG A 69 -38.96 57.47 -32.13
N ILE A 70 -40.21 57.66 -31.70
CA ILE A 70 -40.64 57.48 -30.29
C ILE A 70 -40.64 55.99 -29.87
N LYS A 71 -40.95 55.07 -30.78
CA LYS A 71 -40.92 53.62 -30.49
C LYS A 71 -39.48 53.12 -30.43
N THR A 72 -38.60 53.59 -31.32
CA THR A 72 -37.18 53.19 -31.33
C THR A 72 -36.45 53.67 -30.08
N ASP A 73 -36.69 54.91 -29.61
CA ASP A 73 -36.05 55.43 -28.39
C ASP A 73 -36.45 54.65 -27.12
N ARG A 74 -37.71 54.19 -27.00
CA ARG A 74 -38.12 53.35 -25.85
C ARG A 74 -37.53 51.95 -25.89
N ILE A 75 -37.43 51.32 -27.06
CA ILE A 75 -36.84 49.99 -27.19
C ILE A 75 -35.34 50.04 -26.90
N VAL A 76 -34.65 51.08 -27.39
CA VAL A 76 -33.23 51.30 -27.11
C VAL A 76 -33.01 51.63 -25.63
N ALA A 77 -33.85 52.47 -25.00
CA ALA A 77 -33.75 52.77 -23.58
C ALA A 77 -34.04 51.56 -22.69
N GLN A 78 -35.03 50.73 -23.02
CA GLN A 78 -35.30 49.47 -22.31
C GLN A 78 -34.17 48.46 -22.49
N GLY A 79 -33.57 48.39 -23.68
CA GLY A 79 -32.39 47.57 -23.95
C GLY A 79 -31.17 47.99 -23.14
N LEU A 80 -30.94 49.30 -22.96
CA LEU A 80 -29.83 49.85 -22.17
C LEU A 80 -29.99 49.53 -20.68
N ILE A 81 -31.20 49.72 -20.12
CA ILE A 81 -31.49 49.41 -18.70
C ILE A 81 -31.36 47.90 -18.43
N MET A 82 -31.82 47.05 -19.36
CA MET A 82 -31.68 45.59 -19.26
C MET A 82 -30.21 45.15 -19.30
N MET A 83 -29.40 45.81 -20.12
CA MET A 83 -27.97 45.55 -20.21
C MET A 83 -27.22 45.98 -18.93
N ASP A 84 -27.55 47.12 -18.34
CA ASP A 84 -26.93 47.55 -17.07
C ASP A 84 -27.30 46.64 -15.90
N LEU A 85 -28.56 46.17 -15.83
CA LEU A 85 -29.00 45.27 -14.76
C LEU A 85 -28.31 43.90 -14.82
N THR A 86 -28.11 43.38 -16.03
CA THR A 86 -27.43 42.08 -16.24
C THR A 86 -25.94 42.16 -15.93
N MET A 87 -25.28 43.28 -16.30
CA MET A 87 -23.87 43.52 -15.98
C MET A 87 -23.64 43.73 -14.47
N ALA A 88 -24.56 44.41 -13.78
CA ALA A 88 -24.50 44.59 -12.33
C ALA A 88 -24.64 43.26 -11.57
N ASN A 89 -25.55 42.38 -11.99
CA ASN A 89 -25.69 41.07 -11.36
C ASN A 89 -24.43 40.21 -11.60
N LEU A 90 -23.87 40.22 -12.81
CA LEU A 90 -22.66 39.44 -13.16
C LEU A 90 -21.46 39.81 -12.29
N THR A 91 -21.24 41.11 -12.04
CA THR A 91 -20.14 41.59 -11.18
C THR A 91 -20.35 41.28 -9.70
N ALA A 92 -21.59 41.24 -9.23
CA ALA A 92 -21.89 40.80 -7.87
C ALA A 92 -21.55 39.31 -7.66
N TRP A 93 -21.90 38.44 -8.62
CA TRP A 93 -21.61 37.01 -8.54
C TRP A 93 -20.11 36.69 -8.61
N THR A 94 -19.33 37.41 -9.41
CA THR A 94 -17.87 37.20 -9.48
C THR A 94 -17.18 37.59 -8.17
N GLY A 95 -17.63 38.66 -7.51
CA GLY A 95 -17.13 39.05 -6.18
C GLY A 95 -17.41 38.00 -5.11
N ILE A 96 -18.64 37.48 -5.07
CA ILE A 96 -19.03 36.42 -4.11
C ILE A 96 -18.22 35.15 -4.38
N GLY A 97 -18.07 34.74 -5.64
CA GLY A 97 -17.30 33.56 -6.02
C GLY A 97 -15.83 33.66 -5.59
N ALA A 98 -15.19 34.79 -5.83
CA ALA A 98 -13.81 35.03 -5.42
C ALA A 98 -13.63 34.96 -3.90
N LEU A 99 -14.59 35.50 -3.14
CA LEU A 99 -14.56 35.48 -1.68
C LEU A 99 -14.74 34.07 -1.12
N VAL A 100 -15.66 33.28 -1.68
CA VAL A 100 -15.86 31.87 -1.28
C VAL A 100 -14.61 31.04 -1.56
N VAL A 101 -14.00 31.21 -2.74
CA VAL A 101 -12.74 30.51 -3.08
C VAL A 101 -11.62 30.91 -2.14
N GLY A 102 -11.49 32.21 -1.82
CA GLY A 102 -10.51 32.70 -0.86
C GLY A 102 -10.68 32.08 0.53
N ILE A 103 -11.92 31.99 1.02
CA ILE A 103 -12.23 31.35 2.31
C ILE A 103 -11.89 29.86 2.28
N LEU A 104 -12.23 29.14 1.21
CA LEU A 104 -11.90 27.72 1.08
C LEU A 104 -10.40 27.47 1.08
N VAL A 105 -9.63 28.29 0.36
CA VAL A 105 -8.16 28.20 0.35
C VAL A 105 -7.60 28.54 1.73
N PHE A 106 -8.12 29.56 2.39
CA PHE A 106 -7.70 29.94 3.74
C PHE A 106 -7.98 28.84 4.77
N LEU A 107 -9.18 28.27 4.76
CA LEU A 107 -9.56 27.17 5.66
C LEU A 107 -8.76 25.90 5.37
N SER A 108 -8.53 25.57 4.09
CA SER A 108 -7.69 24.44 3.70
C SER A 108 -6.25 24.63 4.18
N SER A 109 -5.66 25.80 3.91
CA SER A 109 -4.32 26.17 4.37
C SER A 109 -4.22 26.13 5.90
N TRP A 110 -5.21 26.65 6.61
CA TRP A 110 -5.27 26.61 8.08
C TRP A 110 -5.39 25.18 8.62
N TYR A 111 -6.23 24.35 8.00
CA TYR A 111 -6.38 22.93 8.36
C TYR A 111 -5.07 22.15 8.14
N LEU A 112 -4.43 22.35 6.98
CA LEU A 112 -3.11 21.78 6.68
C LEU A 112 -2.08 22.25 7.70
N TRP A 113 -2.04 23.54 8.03
CA TRP A 113 -1.11 24.09 9.02
C TRP A 113 -1.34 23.50 10.42
N LEU A 114 -2.60 23.34 10.84
CA LEU A 114 -2.94 22.69 12.11
C LEU A 114 -2.55 21.22 12.15
N LYS A 115 -2.81 20.47 11.06
CA LYS A 115 -2.47 19.05 10.96
C LYS A 115 -0.97 18.84 10.92
N ILE A 116 -0.25 19.70 10.18
CA ILE A 116 1.20 19.74 10.11
C ILE A 116 1.77 20.05 11.51
N ARG A 117 1.24 21.05 12.21
CA ARG A 117 1.65 21.37 13.59
C ARG A 117 1.41 20.21 14.56
N ASN A 118 0.28 19.51 14.44
CA ASN A 118 -0.01 18.36 15.30
C ASN A 118 0.89 17.16 14.99
N LEU A 119 1.19 16.93 13.72
CA LEU A 119 2.13 15.90 13.27
C LEU A 119 3.56 16.21 13.74
N TYR A 120 4.00 17.47 13.62
CA TYR A 120 5.32 17.88 14.14
C TYR A 120 5.41 17.77 15.66
N ARG A 121 4.35 18.05 16.43
CA ARG A 121 4.35 17.85 17.89
C ARG A 121 4.46 16.37 18.31
N LEU A 122 3.84 15.46 17.56
CA LEU A 122 3.98 14.03 17.78
C LEU A 122 5.38 13.53 17.39
N LEU A 123 5.98 14.13 16.36
CA LEU A 123 7.34 13.81 15.92
C LEU A 123 8.41 14.48 16.80
N ASP A 124 8.19 15.67 17.35
CA ASP A 124 9.13 16.34 18.28
C ASP A 124 9.15 15.63 19.63
N GLY A 125 8.00 15.21 20.15
CA GLY A 125 7.94 14.32 21.32
C GLY A 125 8.65 12.97 21.10
N ALA A 126 8.80 12.55 19.84
CA ALA A 126 9.55 11.37 19.42
C ALA A 126 10.95 11.71 18.83
N LYS A 127 11.42 12.96 18.88
CA LYS A 127 12.74 13.35 18.34
C LYS A 127 13.68 13.90 19.39
N GLU A 128 13.18 14.63 20.38
CA GLU A 128 14.03 15.25 21.41
C GLU A 128 14.54 14.24 22.48
N GLY A 129 13.95 13.05 22.58
CA GLY A 129 14.43 11.98 23.48
C GLY A 129 14.61 10.60 22.83
N ASP A 130 14.06 10.36 21.64
CA ASP A 130 14.01 9.02 21.04
C ASP A 130 15.16 8.76 20.08
N GLY A 131 15.71 9.79 19.42
CA GLY A 131 16.81 9.61 18.46
C GLY A 131 18.09 9.11 19.11
N GLU A 132 18.53 9.78 20.19
CA GLU A 132 19.70 9.36 20.96
C GLU A 132 19.46 8.06 21.72
N ALA A 133 18.26 7.85 22.25
CA ALA A 133 17.88 6.59 22.91
C ALA A 133 17.85 5.40 21.95
N LEU A 134 17.33 5.59 20.73
CA LEU A 134 17.32 4.60 19.67
C LEU A 134 18.75 4.28 19.20
N LEU A 135 19.58 5.30 19.01
CA LEU A 135 21.00 5.10 18.66
C LEU A 135 21.76 4.37 19.77
N ALA A 136 21.51 4.71 21.04
CA ALA A 136 22.11 4.03 22.19
C ALA A 136 21.65 2.56 22.27
N GLU A 137 20.37 2.28 22.04
CA GLU A 137 19.85 0.91 22.02
C GLU A 137 20.38 0.10 20.84
N LEU A 138 20.48 0.69 19.65
CA LEU A 138 21.10 0.05 18.48
C LEU A 138 22.59 -0.23 18.72
N ALA A 139 23.33 0.72 19.32
CA ALA A 139 24.73 0.52 19.69
C ALA A 139 24.88 -0.61 20.72
N ARG A 140 24.00 -0.67 21.73
CA ARG A 140 23.98 -1.74 22.73
C ARG A 140 23.70 -3.10 22.10
N ARG A 141 22.74 -3.17 21.16
CA ARG A 141 22.43 -4.42 20.42
C ARG A 141 23.59 -4.86 19.55
N ASN A 142 24.23 -3.94 18.83
CA ASN A 142 25.41 -4.26 18.03
C ASN A 142 26.56 -4.78 18.92
N GLN A 143 26.82 -4.14 20.06
CA GLN A 143 27.83 -4.63 21.00
C GLN A 143 27.50 -6.02 21.57
N LEU A 144 26.22 -6.33 21.81
CA LEU A 144 25.81 -7.66 22.24
C LEU A 144 26.02 -8.69 21.14
N LEU A 145 25.63 -8.37 19.90
CA LEU A 145 25.83 -9.23 18.73
C LEU A 145 27.31 -9.48 18.47
N GLU A 146 28.16 -8.46 18.56
CA GLU A 146 29.61 -8.59 18.41
C GLU A 146 30.18 -9.58 19.44
N ARG A 147 29.74 -9.48 20.70
CA ARG A 147 30.16 -10.43 21.76
C ARG A 147 29.67 -11.85 21.51
N GLU A 148 28.42 -12.02 21.05
CA GLU A 148 27.88 -13.34 20.71
C GLU A 148 28.62 -13.97 19.53
N VAL A 149 28.93 -13.18 18.50
CA VAL A 149 29.73 -13.63 17.35
C VAL A 149 31.13 -14.04 17.79
N GLU A 150 31.79 -13.24 18.63
CA GLU A 150 33.13 -13.58 19.15
C GLU A 150 33.09 -14.87 19.99
N ALA A 151 32.06 -15.05 20.82
CA ALA A 151 31.87 -16.26 21.60
C ALA A 151 31.61 -17.50 20.72
N LEU A 152 30.81 -17.36 19.67
CA LEU A 152 30.56 -18.42 18.71
C LEU A 152 31.83 -18.79 17.93
N GLN A 153 32.59 -17.80 17.47
CA GLN A 153 33.87 -18.02 16.78
C GLN A 153 34.85 -18.79 17.67
N LYS A 154 34.98 -18.41 18.94
CA LYS A 154 35.81 -19.15 19.91
C LYS A 154 35.34 -20.60 20.07
N ARG A 155 34.03 -20.83 20.19
CA ARG A 155 33.48 -22.19 20.30
C ARG A 155 33.70 -23.01 19.04
N CYS A 156 33.57 -22.42 17.86
CA CYS A 156 33.87 -23.10 16.59
C CYS A 156 35.35 -23.48 16.51
N ALA A 157 36.26 -22.55 16.84
CA ALA A 157 37.69 -22.82 16.87
C ALA A 157 38.05 -23.94 17.87
N ASP A 158 37.44 -23.95 19.05
CA ASP A 158 37.63 -25.01 20.04
C ASP A 158 37.12 -26.37 19.55
N LEU A 159 36.00 -26.39 18.83
CA LEU A 159 35.43 -27.61 18.25
C LEU A 159 36.28 -28.14 17.10
N GLU A 160 36.75 -27.27 16.22
CA GLU A 160 37.67 -27.61 15.12
C GLU A 160 38.97 -28.20 15.69
N ALA A 161 39.57 -27.55 16.69
CA ALA A 161 40.79 -28.05 17.34
C ALA A 161 40.59 -29.41 18.03
N LYS A 162 39.40 -29.70 18.56
CA LYS A 162 39.07 -31.02 19.13
C LYS A 162 38.79 -32.06 18.05
N SER A 163 38.17 -31.66 16.95
CA SER A 163 37.84 -32.55 15.83
C SER A 163 39.10 -33.16 15.21
N VAL A 164 40.13 -32.34 14.99
CA VAL A 164 41.42 -32.79 14.43
C VAL A 164 42.09 -33.89 15.30
N LYS A 165 41.87 -33.82 16.62
CA LYS A 165 42.39 -34.79 17.61
C LYS A 165 41.50 -36.02 17.79
N ALA A 166 40.26 -35.99 17.30
CA ALA A 166 39.36 -37.12 17.39
C ALA A 166 39.82 -38.25 16.46
N LEU A 167 39.56 -39.50 16.88
CA LEU A 167 39.82 -40.67 16.04
C LEU A 167 38.77 -40.72 14.93
N SER A 168 39.19 -40.38 13.71
CA SER A 168 38.30 -40.26 12.54
C SER A 168 38.53 -41.36 11.50
N GLY A 169 39.72 -41.96 11.48
CA GLY A 169 40.08 -43.06 10.61
C GLY A 169 39.90 -44.41 11.29
N VAL A 170 39.24 -45.36 10.61
CA VAL A 170 39.06 -46.74 11.09
C VAL A 170 39.39 -47.74 9.98
N GLY A 171 40.26 -48.70 10.27
CA GLY A 171 40.65 -49.77 9.35
C GLY A 171 40.69 -51.12 10.07
N LEU A 172 40.11 -52.15 9.46
CA LEU A 172 40.02 -53.49 10.03
C LEU A 172 40.46 -54.53 9.00
N VAL A 173 41.55 -55.22 9.31
CA VAL A 173 42.06 -56.32 8.48
C VAL A 173 41.90 -57.62 9.23
N ARG A 174 41.26 -58.62 8.59
CA ARG A 174 41.10 -59.98 9.14
C ARG A 174 41.97 -60.97 8.38
N TYR A 175 42.65 -61.83 9.12
CA TYR A 175 43.63 -62.75 8.57
C TYR A 175 43.77 -64.02 9.42
N ASP A 176 44.47 -65.01 8.88
CA ASP A 176 44.84 -66.25 9.57
C ASP A 176 46.30 -66.13 10.00
N ALA A 177 46.55 -65.98 11.31
CA ALA A 177 47.90 -65.85 11.86
C ALA A 177 48.66 -67.17 11.92
N PHE A 178 47.93 -68.29 11.94
CA PHE A 178 48.48 -69.64 11.93
C PHE A 178 47.72 -70.50 10.92
N SER A 179 48.43 -71.39 10.22
CA SER A 179 47.85 -72.22 9.14
C SER A 179 46.84 -73.26 9.62
N ASP A 180 46.81 -73.54 10.92
CA ASP A 180 45.95 -74.51 11.57
C ASP A 180 44.70 -73.89 12.22
N VAL A 181 44.63 -72.55 12.28
CA VAL A 181 43.45 -71.80 12.72
C VAL A 181 42.88 -71.10 11.49
N GLY A 182 41.91 -71.74 10.84
CA GLY A 182 41.22 -71.18 9.67
C GLY A 182 40.06 -70.26 10.04
N GLY A 183 39.60 -69.48 9.05
CA GLY A 183 38.38 -68.67 9.16
C GLY A 183 38.61 -67.19 9.47
N ARG A 184 39.84 -66.68 9.27
CA ARG A 184 40.26 -65.30 9.46
C ARG A 184 39.84 -64.75 10.83
N GLN A 185 40.18 -65.52 11.86
CA GLN A 185 39.81 -65.21 13.25
C GLN A 185 40.73 -64.16 13.88
N SER A 186 41.97 -64.02 13.38
CA SER A 186 42.87 -62.95 13.82
C SER A 186 42.54 -61.64 13.11
N PHE A 187 42.79 -60.51 13.77
CA PHE A 187 42.52 -59.19 13.21
C PHE A 187 43.50 -58.12 13.68
N SER A 188 43.65 -57.09 12.86
CA SER A 188 44.32 -55.82 13.19
C SER A 188 43.33 -54.68 12.96
N LEU A 189 43.08 -53.89 14.00
CA LEU A 189 42.22 -52.71 13.99
C LEU A 189 43.10 -51.48 14.19
N ALA A 190 43.08 -50.55 13.23
CA ALA A 190 43.74 -49.27 13.37
C ALA A 190 42.71 -48.16 13.57
N LEU A 191 42.96 -47.32 14.57
CA LEU A 191 42.22 -46.10 14.85
C LEU A 191 43.21 -44.93 14.81
N GLU A 192 42.99 -43.95 13.95
CA GLU A 192 43.91 -42.82 13.76
C GLU A 192 43.13 -41.50 13.68
N SER A 193 43.66 -40.45 14.31
CA SER A 193 43.17 -39.08 14.16
C SER A 193 43.67 -38.43 12.87
N GLU A 194 43.18 -37.23 12.56
CA GLU A 194 43.67 -36.47 11.39
C GLU A 194 45.14 -36.08 11.54
N GLU A 195 45.58 -35.77 12.77
CA GLU A 195 46.97 -35.52 13.16
C GLU A 195 47.90 -36.76 13.05
N GLY A 196 47.36 -37.93 12.72
CA GLY A 196 48.15 -39.16 12.63
C GLY A 196 48.52 -39.75 13.99
N THR A 197 47.81 -39.37 15.05
CA THR A 197 47.96 -39.98 16.38
C THR A 197 46.87 -41.02 16.58
N GLY A 198 47.20 -42.17 17.15
CA GLY A 198 46.24 -43.26 17.22
C GLY A 198 46.74 -44.52 17.92
N VAL A 199 46.02 -45.60 17.69
CA VAL A 199 46.34 -46.92 18.23
C VAL A 199 46.02 -47.99 17.20
N VAL A 200 46.88 -49.01 17.14
CA VAL A 200 46.61 -50.26 16.45
C VAL A 200 46.44 -51.35 17.48
N VAL A 201 45.33 -52.07 17.40
CA VAL A 201 44.98 -53.19 18.26
C VAL A 201 44.95 -54.45 17.41
N THR A 202 45.81 -55.41 17.76
CA THR A 202 45.97 -56.67 17.03
C THR A 202 45.56 -57.81 17.93
N ALA A 203 44.62 -58.63 17.50
CA ALA A 203 44.25 -59.87 18.17
C ALA A 203 44.71 -61.07 17.34
N ILE A 204 45.61 -61.86 17.90
CA ILE A 204 46.12 -63.10 17.31
C ILE A 204 45.42 -64.28 17.99
N VAL A 205 44.69 -65.07 17.21
CA VAL A 205 43.93 -66.22 17.69
C VAL A 205 44.72 -67.49 17.43
N GLY A 206 45.14 -68.17 18.49
CA GLY A 206 45.71 -69.52 18.46
C GLY A 206 44.64 -70.59 18.64
N ARG A 207 45.05 -71.86 18.78
CA ARG A 207 44.10 -72.98 18.97
C ARG A 207 43.34 -72.94 20.29
N GLY A 208 43.92 -72.36 21.34
CA GLY A 208 43.34 -72.36 22.69
C GLY A 208 43.51 -71.05 23.46
N ASP A 209 44.19 -70.06 22.87
CA ASP A 209 44.42 -68.74 23.47
C ASP A 209 44.25 -67.62 22.44
N VAL A 210 43.93 -66.44 22.94
CA VAL A 210 43.89 -65.20 22.16
C VAL A 210 44.83 -64.20 22.80
N ARG A 211 45.73 -63.63 22.01
CA ARG A 211 46.67 -62.60 22.46
C ARG A 211 46.30 -61.29 21.82
N VAL A 212 46.19 -60.24 22.64
CA VAL A 212 45.86 -58.90 22.17
C VAL A 212 47.06 -57.99 22.42
N TYR A 213 47.49 -57.30 21.37
CA TYR A 213 48.58 -56.34 21.39
C TYR A 213 48.03 -54.96 21.08
N GLY A 214 48.51 -53.95 21.80
CA GLY A 214 48.22 -52.55 21.54
C GLY A 214 49.51 -51.80 21.24
N LYS A 215 49.56 -51.12 20.09
CA LYS A 215 50.69 -50.28 19.68
C LYS A 215 50.20 -48.86 19.45
N ALA A 216 50.86 -47.89 20.09
CA ALA A 216 50.58 -46.48 19.84
C ALA A 216 51.13 -46.04 18.47
N ILE A 217 50.39 -45.17 17.81
CA ILE A 217 50.80 -44.48 16.59
C ILE A 217 51.02 -43.01 16.93
N GLU A 218 52.20 -42.50 16.59
CA GLU A 218 52.60 -41.11 16.78
C GLU A 218 53.05 -40.54 15.43
N ASN A 219 52.48 -39.41 15.02
CA ASN A 219 52.78 -38.75 13.73
C ASN A 219 52.71 -39.71 12.52
N GLY A 220 51.78 -40.66 12.55
CA GLY A 220 51.55 -41.61 11.49
C GLY A 220 52.51 -42.80 11.43
N ALA A 221 53.33 -43.03 12.47
CA ALA A 221 54.20 -44.20 12.55
C ALA A 221 54.19 -44.83 13.94
N CYS A 222 54.57 -46.11 14.03
CA CYS A 222 54.79 -46.78 15.30
C CYS A 222 56.29 -46.87 15.60
N PRO A 223 56.78 -46.40 16.76
CA PRO A 223 58.19 -46.48 17.13
C PRO A 223 58.75 -47.92 17.13
N ASN A 224 57.91 -48.90 17.48
CA ASN A 224 58.31 -50.31 17.62
C ASN A 224 58.10 -51.12 16.33
N GLY A 225 57.72 -50.47 15.22
CA GLY A 225 57.41 -51.12 13.96
C GLY A 225 56.05 -51.83 13.94
N LEU A 226 55.50 -51.96 12.74
CA LEU A 226 54.22 -52.61 12.46
C LEU A 226 54.44 -53.85 11.58
N THR A 227 53.59 -54.85 11.77
CA THR A 227 53.48 -56.03 10.90
C THR A 227 52.77 -55.67 9.59
N SER A 228 52.83 -56.54 8.58
CA SER A 228 52.16 -56.31 7.29
C SER A 228 50.66 -56.06 7.43
N GLU A 229 49.99 -56.81 8.31
CA GLU A 229 48.56 -56.71 8.56
C GLU A 229 48.21 -55.42 9.32
N GLU A 230 49.06 -55.02 10.27
CA GLU A 230 48.93 -53.75 10.98
C GLU A 230 49.14 -52.53 10.07
N ILE A 231 50.11 -52.60 9.14
CA ILE A 231 50.34 -51.56 8.14
C ILE A 231 49.12 -51.42 7.23
N GLN A 232 48.58 -52.54 6.73
CA GLN A 232 47.37 -52.53 5.91
C GLN A 232 46.17 -51.94 6.66
N ALA A 233 46.00 -52.28 7.94
CA ALA A 233 44.93 -51.71 8.76
C ALA A 233 45.09 -50.19 8.91
N LEU A 234 46.31 -49.70 9.14
CA LEU A 234 46.60 -48.27 9.25
C LEU A 234 46.36 -47.53 7.92
N GLU A 235 46.74 -48.13 6.79
CA GLU A 235 46.46 -47.58 5.46
C GLU A 235 44.95 -47.51 5.19
N GLN A 236 44.18 -48.55 5.54
CA GLN A 236 42.72 -48.52 5.44
C GLN A 236 42.10 -47.45 6.33
N ALA A 237 42.61 -47.27 7.57
CA ALA A 237 42.15 -46.23 8.47
C ALA A 237 42.32 -44.83 7.87
N ARG A 238 43.43 -44.59 7.17
CA ARG A 238 43.70 -43.32 6.47
C ARG A 238 42.77 -43.08 5.30
N GLN A 239 42.48 -44.12 4.53
CA GLN A 239 41.56 -44.03 3.39
C GLN A 239 40.12 -43.80 3.84
N ASN A 240 39.73 -44.34 4.99
CA ASN A 240 38.39 -44.23 5.55
C ASN A 240 38.17 -42.99 6.41
N ARG A 241 39.13 -42.04 6.47
CA ARG A 241 38.93 -40.76 7.16
C ARG A 241 37.75 -40.03 6.53
N GLY A 242 36.64 -39.92 7.28
CA GLY A 242 35.41 -39.27 6.84
C GLY A 242 34.26 -40.20 6.46
N PHE A 243 34.43 -41.53 6.44
CA PHE A 243 33.30 -42.45 6.18
C PHE A 243 32.35 -42.61 7.38
N LEU A 244 32.75 -42.16 8.57
CA LEU A 244 31.92 -42.15 9.79
C LEU A 244 31.32 -40.77 10.11
N GLY A 245 31.41 -39.81 9.18
CA GLY A 245 30.84 -38.46 9.29
C GLY A 245 29.53 -38.31 8.53
#